data_AF-A0AAV6I274-F1
#
_entry.id   AF-A0AAV6I274-F1
#
_cell.length_a   1.000
_cell.length_b   1.000
_cell.length_c   1.000
_cell.angle_alpha   90.00
_cell.angle_beta   90.00
_cell.angle_gamma   90.00
#
_symmetry.space_group_name_H-M   'P 1'
#
loop_
_entity.id
_entity.type
_entity.pdbx_description
1 polymer ?
#
loop_
_entity_poly.entity_id
_entity_poly.type
_entity_poly.pdbx_seq_one_letter_code
_entity_poly.pdbx_strand_id
1 'polypeptide(L)'
;MSRPEVQAPPEIFYNDVEARKYTSSSRIIEIQAKLSERALELLALPDDGVPRLLLDIGCGSGLSGETLSENGHQWIGLDISESMLDVALEREVEGDLILGDMGQGLGMRNGVIDGAISISAVQWLCNADKSCHEPRLRLKAFFGSLYRCLARGARAVLQVYPESLAQRELILGFAMRAGFAGGVVVDYPHRYAEFNTEMLIMLVLVIGNPRYVV
;
A
#
# COMPACT_ATOMS: atom_id res chain seq x y z
N MET A 1 -21.09 -0.86 -6.97
CA MET A 1 -20.07 -0.65 -8.02
C MET A 1 -19.27 -1.93 -8.12
N SER A 2 -18.98 -2.42 -9.32
CA SER A 2 -18.06 -3.56 -9.53
C SER A 2 -16.65 -3.18 -9.08
N ARG A 3 -15.88 -4.14 -8.56
CA ARG A 3 -14.49 -3.95 -8.14
C ARG A 3 -13.63 -3.47 -9.34
N PRO A 4 -12.80 -2.42 -9.20
CA PRO A 4 -11.89 -1.95 -10.26
C PRO A 4 -11.05 -3.07 -10.90
N GLU A 5 -10.57 -3.98 -10.05
CA GLU A 5 -9.73 -5.13 -10.37
C GLU A 5 -10.31 -6.06 -11.44
N VAL A 6 -11.64 -6.10 -11.56
CA VAL A 6 -12.36 -7.00 -12.47
C VAL A 6 -12.61 -6.34 -13.84
N GLN A 7 -12.39 -5.02 -13.95
CA GLN A 7 -12.77 -4.25 -15.14
C GLN A 7 -11.62 -4.07 -16.12
N ALA A 8 -10.44 -3.71 -15.62
CA ALA A 8 -9.25 -3.48 -16.43
C ALA A 8 -7.99 -3.48 -15.53
N PRO A 9 -6.78 -3.73 -16.08
CA PRO A 9 -5.54 -3.51 -15.34
C PRO A 9 -5.45 -2.07 -14.81
N PRO A 10 -4.73 -1.81 -13.71
CA PRO A 10 -4.79 -0.54 -12.98
C PRO A 10 -4.35 0.66 -13.85
N GLU A 11 -3.36 0.46 -14.72
CA GLU A 11 -2.87 1.43 -15.70
C GLU A 11 -3.90 1.81 -16.78
N ILE A 12 -4.90 0.96 -17.03
CA ILE A 12 -5.97 1.19 -18.02
C ILE A 12 -7.25 1.68 -17.33
N PHE A 13 -7.54 1.13 -16.15
CA PHE A 13 -8.66 1.54 -15.32
C PHE A 13 -8.52 3.01 -14.95
N TYR A 14 -7.43 3.37 -14.25
CA TYR A 14 -7.15 4.77 -13.89
C TYR A 14 -6.53 5.56 -15.05
N ASN A 15 -7.24 5.67 -16.17
CA ASN A 15 -6.94 6.63 -17.22
C ASN A 15 -7.21 8.08 -16.75
N ASP A 16 -6.81 9.08 -17.53
CA ASP A 16 -6.93 10.51 -17.21
C ASP A 16 -8.31 10.93 -16.67
N VAL A 17 -9.39 10.35 -17.20
CA VAL A 17 -10.75 10.70 -16.79
C VAL A 17 -11.09 10.06 -15.44
N GLU A 18 -10.76 8.80 -15.24
CA GLU A 18 -11.04 8.09 -13.99
C GLU A 18 -10.16 8.56 -12.85
N ALA A 19 -8.88 8.86 -13.11
CA ALA A 19 -7.95 9.43 -12.15
C ALA A 19 -8.44 10.79 -11.59
N ARG A 20 -8.89 11.69 -12.47
CA ARG A 20 -9.46 12.99 -12.06
C ARG A 20 -10.76 12.82 -11.28
N LYS A 21 -11.66 11.92 -11.70
CA LYS A 21 -12.92 11.65 -10.98
C LYS A 21 -12.68 11.06 -9.60
N TYR A 22 -11.74 10.13 -9.50
CA TYR A 22 -11.35 9.51 -8.23
C TYR A 22 -10.83 10.58 -7.26
N THR A 23 -9.92 11.43 -7.73
CA THR A 23 -9.22 12.42 -6.90
C THR A 23 -10.08 13.65 -6.56
N SER A 24 -11.13 13.95 -7.34
CA SER A 24 -12.06 15.07 -7.05
C SER A 24 -13.23 14.68 -6.14
N SER A 25 -13.39 13.40 -5.80
CA SER A 25 -14.46 12.95 -4.92
C SER A 25 -14.10 13.19 -3.46
N SER A 26 -14.77 14.14 -2.81
CA SER A 26 -14.57 14.45 -1.38
C SER A 26 -14.70 13.23 -0.47
N ARG A 27 -15.61 12.31 -0.81
CA ARG A 27 -15.79 11.05 -0.09
C ARG A 27 -14.56 10.14 -0.22
N ILE A 28 -13.97 10.03 -1.41
CA ILE A 28 -12.77 9.21 -1.63
C ILE A 28 -11.59 9.81 -0.89
N ILE A 29 -11.39 11.13 -0.98
CA ILE A 29 -10.35 11.85 -0.24
C ILE A 29 -10.47 11.56 1.26
N GLU A 30 -11.67 11.71 1.85
CA GLU A 30 -11.89 11.47 3.28
C GLU A 30 -11.61 10.02 3.68
N ILE A 31 -11.99 9.05 2.85
CA ILE A 31 -11.72 7.63 3.11
C ILE A 31 -10.22 7.33 3.04
N GLN A 32 -9.54 7.80 1.99
CA GLN A 32 -8.11 7.59 1.80
C GLN A 32 -7.28 8.23 2.91
N ALA A 33 -7.64 9.44 3.36
CA ALA A 33 -7.01 10.10 4.50
C ALA A 33 -7.14 9.25 5.77
N LYS A 34 -8.36 8.82 6.14
CA LYS A 34 -8.58 7.99 7.33
C LYS A 34 -7.86 6.66 7.28
N LEU A 35 -7.79 6.02 6.10
CA LEU A 35 -7.03 4.79 5.92
C LEU A 35 -5.53 5.02 6.09
N SER A 36 -5.02 6.14 5.58
CA SER A 36 -3.61 6.51 5.65
C SER A 36 -3.19 6.87 7.08
N GLU A 37 -4.01 7.65 7.79
CA GLU A 37 -3.83 7.97 9.22
C GLU A 37 -3.77 6.69 10.06
N ARG A 38 -4.70 5.77 9.81
CA ARG A 38 -4.72 4.48 10.51
C ARG A 38 -3.51 3.61 10.19
N ALA A 39 -3.07 3.60 8.93
CA ALA A 39 -1.86 2.88 8.54
C ALA A 39 -0.61 3.47 9.20
N LEU A 40 -0.53 4.80 9.29
CA LEU A 40 0.56 5.52 9.96
C LEU A 40 0.58 5.25 11.46
N GLU A 41 -0.57 5.21 12.12
CA GLU A 41 -0.68 4.79 13.54
C GLU A 41 -0.10 3.37 13.74
N LEU A 42 -0.46 2.43 12.86
CA LEU A 42 -0.01 1.04 12.95
C LEU A 42 1.47 0.83 12.60
N LEU A 43 2.10 1.77 11.87
CA LEU A 43 3.56 1.78 11.70
C LEU A 43 4.26 1.94 13.05
N ALA A 44 3.61 2.58 14.03
CA ALA A 44 4.14 2.83 15.38
C ALA A 44 5.56 3.39 15.34
N LEU A 45 5.74 4.43 14.52
CA LEU A 45 7.00 5.15 14.43
C LEU A 45 7.34 5.78 15.80
N PRO A 46 8.63 5.88 16.17
CA PRO A 46 9.00 6.52 17.43
C PRO A 46 8.58 7.99 17.47
N ASP A 47 7.96 8.40 18.57
CA ASP A 47 7.61 9.80 18.85
C ASP A 47 8.81 10.54 19.46
N ASP A 48 9.85 10.73 18.65
CA ASP A 48 11.11 11.41 19.02
C ASP A 48 11.30 12.74 18.26
N GLY A 49 10.29 13.16 17.50
CA GLY A 49 10.33 14.37 16.67
C GLY A 49 11.26 14.27 15.44
N VAL A 50 11.74 13.07 15.10
CA VAL A 50 12.62 12.85 13.94
C VAL A 50 11.80 12.41 12.72
N PRO A 51 11.81 13.17 11.61
CA PRO A 51 11.20 12.74 10.36
C PRO A 51 11.72 11.39 9.89
N ARG A 52 10.83 10.57 9.33
CA ARG A 52 11.15 9.25 8.75
C ARG A 52 11.08 9.32 7.24
N LEU A 53 11.89 8.49 6.56
CA LEU A 53 11.76 8.24 5.14
C LEU A 53 10.82 7.07 4.92
N LEU A 54 9.62 7.35 4.40
CA LEU A 54 8.57 6.38 4.18
C LEU A 54 8.42 6.05 2.70
N LEU A 55 7.93 4.84 2.42
CA LEU A 55 7.58 4.42 1.06
C LEU A 55 6.06 4.26 0.96
N ASP A 56 5.43 5.01 0.05
CA ASP A 56 4.01 4.87 -0.29
C ASP A 56 3.85 4.06 -1.58
N ILE A 57 3.33 2.84 -1.46
CA ILE A 57 3.28 1.84 -2.53
C ILE A 57 1.88 1.79 -3.12
N GLY A 58 1.76 2.06 -4.41
CA GLY A 58 0.50 2.36 -5.07
C GLY A 58 0.00 3.73 -4.62
N CYS A 59 0.87 4.74 -4.64
CA CYS A 59 0.59 6.07 -4.09
C CYS A 59 -0.50 6.83 -4.87
N GLY A 60 -0.82 6.38 -6.09
CA GLY A 60 -1.84 6.98 -6.93
C GLY A 60 -1.62 8.47 -7.13
N SER A 61 -2.68 9.26 -6.90
CA SER A 61 -2.67 10.72 -6.98
C SER A 61 -2.09 11.42 -5.74
N GLY A 62 -1.38 10.68 -4.88
CA GLY A 62 -0.67 11.21 -3.72
C GLY A 62 -1.52 11.47 -2.48
N LEU A 63 -2.78 11.02 -2.45
CA LEU A 63 -3.68 11.22 -1.29
C LEU A 63 -3.13 10.65 0.02
N SER A 64 -2.54 9.45 -0.04
CA SER A 64 -1.90 8.83 1.13
C SER A 64 -0.60 9.52 1.50
N GLY A 65 0.17 9.95 0.50
CA GLY A 65 1.41 10.72 0.69
C GLY A 65 1.20 12.08 1.37
N GLU A 66 0.10 12.78 1.07
CA GLU A 66 -0.26 14.02 1.78
C GLU A 66 -0.38 13.80 3.29
N THR A 67 -1.03 12.71 3.71
CA THR A 67 -1.10 12.36 5.15
C THR A 67 0.29 12.13 5.75
N LEU A 68 1.26 11.59 4.99
CA LEU A 68 2.63 11.43 5.47
C LEU A 68 3.33 12.79 5.64
N SER A 69 3.18 13.69 4.66
CA SER A 69 3.69 15.07 4.73
C SER A 69 3.09 15.86 5.89
N GLU A 70 1.77 15.79 6.08
CA GLU A 70 1.05 16.46 7.19
C GLU A 70 1.53 15.98 8.56
N ASN A 71 2.05 14.75 8.66
CA ASN A 71 2.65 14.20 9.88
C ASN A 71 4.18 14.38 9.95
N GLY A 72 4.75 15.22 9.08
CA GLY A 72 6.17 15.62 9.13
C GLY A 72 7.14 14.55 8.65
N HIS A 73 6.71 13.62 7.80
CA HIS A 73 7.57 12.58 7.22
C HIS A 73 7.92 12.87 5.77
N GLN A 74 9.10 12.42 5.35
CA GLN A 74 9.48 12.41 3.94
C GLN A 74 9.01 11.11 3.32
N TRP A 75 8.61 11.14 2.06
CA TRP A 75 8.13 9.94 1.40
C TRP A 75 8.48 9.88 -0.08
N ILE A 76 8.57 8.64 -0.56
CA ILE A 76 8.69 8.30 -1.97
C ILE A 76 7.43 7.54 -2.36
N GLY A 77 6.75 7.98 -3.41
CA GLY A 77 5.58 7.33 -3.99
C GLY A 77 5.96 6.45 -5.17
N LEU A 78 5.41 5.25 -5.23
CA LEU A 78 5.51 4.38 -6.41
C LEU A 78 4.11 4.03 -6.90
N ASP A 79 3.82 4.29 -8.18
CA ASP A 79 2.57 3.86 -8.83
C ASP A 79 2.82 3.39 -10.25
N ILE A 80 1.95 2.52 -10.77
CA ILE A 80 2.02 1.98 -12.12
C ILE A 80 1.27 2.86 -13.14
N SER A 81 0.32 3.68 -12.68
CA SER A 81 -0.48 4.56 -13.53
C SER A 81 0.19 5.92 -13.69
N GLU A 82 0.64 6.21 -14.92
CA GLU A 82 1.16 7.52 -15.31
C GLU A 82 0.11 8.63 -15.07
N SER A 83 -1.14 8.40 -15.48
CA SER A 83 -2.24 9.35 -15.26
C SER A 83 -2.47 9.68 -13.78
N MET A 84 -2.30 8.72 -12.86
CA MET A 84 -2.42 9.00 -11.42
C MET A 84 -1.25 9.85 -10.91
N LEU A 85 -0.03 9.57 -11.37
CA LEU A 85 1.15 10.36 -11.02
C LEU A 85 1.09 11.78 -11.60
N ASP A 86 0.56 11.96 -12.81
CA ASP A 86 0.31 13.28 -13.40
C ASP A 86 -0.64 14.11 -12.53
N VAL A 87 -1.69 13.48 -12.00
CA VAL A 87 -2.58 14.15 -11.04
C VAL A 87 -1.85 14.48 -9.74
N ALA A 88 -0.96 13.61 -9.25
CA ALA A 88 -0.15 13.93 -8.06
C ALA A 88 0.78 15.12 -8.32
N LEU A 89 1.39 15.22 -9.50
CA LEU A 89 2.21 16.35 -9.92
C LEU A 89 1.39 17.64 -10.03
N GLU A 90 0.19 17.59 -10.64
CA GLU A 90 -0.72 18.75 -10.72
C GLU A 90 -1.13 19.27 -9.33
N ARG A 91 -1.13 18.40 -8.32
CA ARG A 91 -1.44 18.73 -6.93
C ARG A 91 -0.23 19.22 -6.12
N GLU A 92 0.95 19.26 -6.74
CA GLU A 92 2.20 19.73 -6.12
C GLU A 92 2.52 18.99 -4.81
N VAL A 93 2.36 17.66 -4.80
CA VAL A 93 2.71 16.84 -3.63
C VAL A 93 4.20 16.95 -3.28
N GLU A 94 4.52 16.87 -1.99
CA GLU A 94 5.91 17.07 -1.51
C GLU A 94 6.83 15.86 -1.75
N GLY A 95 6.26 14.65 -1.90
CA GLY A 95 7.02 13.42 -2.05
C GLY A 95 7.57 13.21 -3.47
N ASP A 96 8.68 12.49 -3.56
CA ASP A 96 9.23 12.08 -4.87
C ASP A 96 8.36 10.98 -5.48
N LEU A 97 8.04 11.08 -6.76
CA LEU A 97 7.16 10.15 -7.47
C LEU A 97 7.93 9.27 -8.45
N ILE A 98 7.64 7.97 -8.44
CA ILE A 98 8.26 6.96 -9.30
C ILE A 98 7.18 6.20 -10.06
N LEU A 99 7.25 6.27 -11.39
CA LEU A 99 6.50 5.37 -12.26
C LEU A 99 7.14 3.97 -12.21
N GLY A 100 6.42 3.00 -11.66
CA GLY A 100 6.96 1.66 -11.45
C GLY A 100 5.90 0.60 -11.16
N ASP A 101 6.19 -0.63 -11.59
CA ASP A 101 5.38 -1.80 -11.29
C ASP A 101 5.91 -2.50 -10.02
N MET A 102 5.19 -2.36 -8.90
CA MET A 102 5.58 -3.00 -7.63
C MET A 102 5.72 -4.53 -7.72
N GLY A 103 5.06 -5.18 -8.69
CA GLY A 103 5.16 -6.61 -8.94
C GLY A 103 6.46 -7.05 -9.60
N GLN A 104 7.28 -6.11 -10.07
CA GLN A 104 8.65 -6.35 -10.56
C GLN A 104 9.70 -6.10 -9.47
N GLY A 105 9.28 -5.57 -8.32
CA GLY A 105 10.12 -5.17 -7.21
C GLY A 105 10.31 -3.66 -7.14
N LEU A 106 10.67 -3.17 -5.95
CA LEU A 106 10.60 -1.73 -5.63
C LEU A 106 11.82 -0.91 -6.03
N GLY A 107 12.93 -1.52 -6.47
CA GLY A 107 14.12 -0.79 -6.94
C GLY A 107 14.88 0.04 -5.87
N MET A 108 14.45 -0.02 -4.61
CA MET A 108 15.04 0.74 -3.50
C MET A 108 16.34 0.11 -2.98
N ARG A 109 17.24 0.93 -2.47
CA ARG A 109 18.47 0.47 -1.80
C ARG A 109 18.10 -0.30 -0.52
N ASN A 110 18.92 -1.29 -0.17
CA ASN A 110 18.68 -2.12 1.01
C ASN A 110 18.77 -1.29 2.31
N GLY A 111 17.78 -1.47 3.21
CA GLY A 111 17.78 -0.95 4.57
C GLY A 111 17.71 0.58 4.70
N VAL A 112 17.15 1.30 3.72
CA VAL A 112 17.09 2.77 3.72
C VAL A 112 15.70 3.33 4.06
N ILE A 113 14.65 2.52 4.01
CA ILE A 113 13.28 2.95 4.25
C ILE A 113 12.89 2.64 5.70
N ASP A 114 12.45 3.66 6.44
CA ASP A 114 12.10 3.56 7.86
C ASP A 114 10.73 2.93 8.11
N GLY A 115 9.85 2.99 7.11
CA GLY A 115 8.54 2.35 7.12
C GLY A 115 7.87 2.40 5.75
N ALA A 116 6.86 1.57 5.52
CA ALA A 116 6.12 1.59 4.27
C ALA A 116 4.62 1.50 4.49
N ILE A 117 3.85 2.25 3.70
CA ILE A 117 2.39 2.09 3.62
C ILE A 117 1.98 1.68 2.22
N SER A 118 0.82 1.05 2.12
CA SER A 118 0.15 0.81 0.86
C SER A 118 -1.34 0.80 1.11
N ILE A 119 -2.07 1.70 0.46
CA ILE A 119 -3.51 1.87 0.66
C ILE A 119 -4.23 1.45 -0.60
N SER A 120 -5.07 0.42 -0.53
CA SER A 120 -5.90 -0.05 -1.64
C SER A 120 -5.12 -0.50 -2.89
N ALA A 121 -3.86 -0.97 -2.78
CA ALA A 121 -3.03 -1.30 -3.95
C ALA A 121 -2.57 -2.77 -4.06
N VAL A 122 -2.12 -3.42 -2.98
CA VAL A 122 -1.44 -4.72 -3.08
C VAL A 122 -2.33 -5.85 -3.63
N GLN A 123 -3.66 -5.75 -3.51
CA GLN A 123 -4.58 -6.74 -4.07
C GLN A 123 -4.47 -6.87 -5.61
N TRP A 124 -4.05 -5.81 -6.30
CA TRP A 124 -3.82 -5.81 -7.75
C TRP A 124 -2.74 -6.80 -8.19
N LEU A 125 -1.79 -7.17 -7.30
CA LEU A 125 -0.79 -8.19 -7.59
C LEU A 125 -1.37 -9.60 -7.70
N CYS A 126 -2.61 -9.80 -7.24
CA CYS A 126 -3.29 -11.07 -7.36
C CYS A 126 -4.00 -11.26 -8.70
N ASN A 127 -4.09 -10.20 -9.52
CA ASN A 127 -4.72 -10.26 -10.83
C ASN A 127 -3.70 -10.64 -11.91
N ALA A 128 -4.16 -11.45 -12.86
CA ALA A 128 -3.36 -11.89 -14.01
C ALA A 128 -3.79 -11.15 -15.29
N ASP A 129 -3.68 -9.82 -15.28
CA ASP A 129 -4.22 -8.97 -16.37
C ASP A 129 -3.43 -9.06 -17.68
N LYS A 130 -2.16 -9.49 -17.63
CA LYS A 130 -1.32 -9.77 -18.81
C LYS A 130 -0.95 -11.25 -18.83
N SER A 131 -0.72 -11.82 -20.02
CA SER A 131 -0.32 -13.23 -20.17
C SER A 131 0.99 -13.59 -19.45
N CYS A 132 1.84 -12.60 -19.20
CA CYS A 132 3.08 -12.75 -18.43
C CYS A 132 2.90 -12.58 -16.91
N HIS A 133 1.72 -12.17 -16.43
CA HIS A 133 1.47 -12.00 -15.01
C HIS A 133 1.24 -13.34 -14.35
N GLU A 134 2.21 -13.77 -13.55
CA GLU A 134 2.04 -14.87 -12.61
C GLU A 134 1.98 -14.28 -11.18
N PRO A 135 0.81 -14.26 -10.53
CA PRO A 135 0.61 -13.61 -9.24
C PRO A 135 1.60 -14.05 -8.15
N ARG A 136 1.98 -15.33 -8.11
CA ARG A 136 2.89 -15.85 -7.07
C ARG A 136 4.30 -15.30 -7.24
N LEU A 137 4.81 -15.20 -8.47
CA LEU A 137 6.10 -14.61 -8.79
C LEU A 137 6.10 -13.10 -8.50
N ARG A 138 5.02 -12.40 -8.84
CA ARG A 138 4.87 -10.95 -8.57
C ARG A 138 4.84 -10.67 -7.07
N LEU A 139 4.06 -11.41 -6.30
CA LEU A 139 4.05 -11.31 -4.82
C LEU A 139 5.41 -11.65 -4.22
N LYS A 140 6.12 -12.65 -4.76
CA LYS A 140 7.48 -12.99 -4.32
C LYS A 140 8.46 -11.84 -4.57
N ALA A 141 8.42 -11.24 -5.75
CA ALA A 141 9.28 -10.11 -6.10
C ALA A 141 8.97 -8.88 -5.23
N PHE A 142 7.68 -8.56 -5.08
CA PHE A 142 7.19 -7.47 -4.23
C PHE A 142 7.69 -7.60 -2.79
N PHE A 143 7.27 -8.65 -2.06
CA PHE A 143 7.63 -8.80 -0.65
C PHE A 143 9.13 -9.01 -0.44
N GLY A 144 9.83 -9.68 -1.36
CA GLY A 144 11.28 -9.85 -1.28
C GLY A 144 12.05 -8.53 -1.48
N SER A 145 11.54 -7.61 -2.31
CA SER A 145 12.13 -6.28 -2.44
C SER A 145 11.76 -5.35 -1.28
N LEU A 146 10.50 -5.38 -0.82
CA LEU A 146 10.03 -4.65 0.36
C LEU A 146 10.82 -5.01 1.62
N TYR A 147 11.01 -6.31 1.87
CA TYR A 147 11.78 -6.78 3.02
C TYR A 147 13.23 -6.26 2.99
N ARG A 148 13.84 -6.23 1.79
CA ARG A 148 15.24 -5.80 1.63
C ARG A 148 15.41 -4.30 1.80
N CYS A 149 14.47 -3.49 1.32
CA CYS A 149 14.60 -2.03 1.37
C CYS A 149 14.28 -1.43 2.74
N LEU A 150 13.47 -2.11 3.56
CA LEU A 150 13.12 -1.67 4.90
C LEU A 150 14.31 -1.80 5.88
N ALA A 151 14.47 -0.78 6.72
CA ALA A 151 15.45 -0.75 7.80
C ALA A 151 15.14 -1.82 8.87
N ARG A 152 16.13 -2.14 9.70
CA ARG A 152 15.93 -3.11 10.80
C ARG A 152 14.92 -2.56 11.80
N GLY A 153 13.93 -3.38 12.17
CA GLY A 153 12.85 -2.96 13.07
C GLY A 153 11.74 -2.14 12.42
N ALA A 154 11.90 -1.75 11.14
CA ALA A 154 10.88 -1.03 10.40
C ALA A 154 9.61 -1.89 10.22
N ARG A 155 8.49 -1.20 10.04
CA ARG A 155 7.19 -1.81 9.78
C ARG A 155 6.69 -1.46 8.39
N ALA A 156 5.85 -2.34 7.84
CA ALA A 156 5.03 -2.04 6.68
C ALA A 156 3.56 -2.29 7.00
N VAL A 157 2.69 -1.36 6.64
CA VAL A 157 1.24 -1.49 6.83
C VAL A 157 0.55 -1.43 5.48
N LEU A 158 -0.08 -2.55 5.11
CA LEU A 158 -0.69 -2.71 3.78
C LEU A 158 -2.19 -2.91 3.95
N GLN A 159 -2.98 -1.90 3.60
CA GLN A 159 -4.43 -2.02 3.52
C GLN A 159 -4.83 -2.65 2.18
N VAL A 160 -5.63 -3.70 2.24
CA VAL A 160 -6.02 -4.51 1.07
C VAL A 160 -7.50 -4.88 1.09
N TYR A 161 -8.06 -5.10 -0.10
CA TYR A 161 -9.40 -5.63 -0.32
C TYR A 161 -9.36 -7.02 -0.97
N PRO A 162 -9.03 -8.09 -0.21
CA PRO A 162 -8.98 -9.42 -0.79
C PRO A 162 -10.37 -9.89 -1.26
N GLU A 163 -10.42 -10.63 -2.36
CA GLU A 163 -11.62 -11.26 -2.92
C GLU A 163 -12.05 -12.50 -2.14
N SER A 164 -11.09 -13.19 -1.52
CA SER A 164 -11.34 -14.41 -0.77
C SER A 164 -10.36 -14.58 0.38
N LEU A 165 -10.73 -15.44 1.33
CA LEU A 165 -9.83 -15.87 2.39
C LEU A 165 -8.53 -16.48 1.83
N ALA A 166 -8.64 -17.26 0.74
CA ALA A 166 -7.48 -17.85 0.07
C ALA A 166 -6.54 -16.80 -0.51
N GLN A 167 -7.06 -15.71 -1.09
CA GLN A 167 -6.23 -14.62 -1.59
C GLN A 167 -5.54 -13.87 -0.43
N ARG A 168 -6.25 -13.64 0.69
CA ARG A 168 -5.66 -13.07 1.91
C ARG A 168 -4.51 -13.93 2.45
N GLU A 169 -4.73 -15.23 2.56
CA GLU A 169 -3.71 -16.20 3.00
C GLU A 169 -2.54 -16.29 2.04
N LEU A 170 -2.78 -16.15 0.73
CA LEU A 170 -1.74 -16.11 -0.28
C LEU A 170 -0.81 -14.90 -0.08
N ILE A 171 -1.37 -13.70 0.05
CA ILE A 171 -0.62 -12.46 0.29
C ILE A 171 0.20 -12.58 1.58
N LEU A 172 -0.45 -12.94 2.69
CA LEU A 172 0.22 -13.10 3.99
C LEU A 172 1.31 -14.17 3.93
N GLY A 173 1.06 -15.28 3.26
CA GLY A 173 2.02 -16.36 3.10
C GLY A 173 3.30 -15.93 2.36
N PHE A 174 3.18 -15.03 1.37
CA PHE A 174 4.36 -14.45 0.71
C PHE A 174 5.12 -13.47 1.58
N ALA A 175 4.42 -12.64 2.36
CA ALA A 175 5.07 -11.77 3.35
C ALA A 175 5.88 -12.59 4.37
N MET A 176 5.29 -13.64 4.95
CA MET A 176 5.98 -14.51 5.92
C MET A 176 7.18 -15.23 5.29
N ARG A 177 7.04 -15.71 4.04
CA ARG A 177 8.17 -16.34 3.31
C ARG A 177 9.30 -15.36 3.00
N ALA A 178 9.02 -14.08 2.83
CA ALA A 178 10.05 -13.06 2.63
C ALA A 178 10.83 -12.75 3.93
N GLY A 179 10.30 -13.14 5.09
CA GLY A 179 10.95 -12.99 6.39
C GLY A 179 10.27 -12.00 7.33
N PHE A 180 9.11 -11.43 6.94
CA PHE A 180 8.32 -10.59 7.83
C PHE A 180 7.75 -11.40 8.99
N ALA A 181 7.71 -10.79 10.17
CA ALA A 181 6.79 -11.17 11.24
C ALA A 181 5.57 -10.25 11.21
N GLY A 182 4.52 -10.57 11.96
CA GLY A 182 3.34 -9.70 12.09
C GLY A 182 2.02 -10.43 11.93
N GLY A 183 0.98 -9.72 11.50
CA GLY A 183 -0.37 -10.26 11.44
C GLY A 183 -1.36 -9.38 10.69
N VAL A 184 -2.64 -9.74 10.84
CA VAL A 184 -3.76 -9.05 10.20
C VAL A 184 -4.55 -8.30 11.26
N VAL A 185 -4.77 -7.02 11.04
CA VAL A 185 -5.69 -6.17 11.79
C VAL A 185 -6.95 -6.00 10.95
N VAL A 186 -8.12 -6.18 11.57
CA VAL A 186 -9.41 -5.98 10.94
C VAL A 186 -10.17 -4.95 11.74
N ASP A 187 -10.36 -3.77 11.17
CA ASP A 187 -11.14 -2.71 11.81
C ASP A 187 -12.63 -2.85 11.47
N TYR A 188 -13.49 -2.51 12.43
CA TYR A 188 -14.96 -2.56 12.32
C TYR A 188 -15.57 -3.90 11.83
N PRO A 189 -15.18 -5.07 12.39
CA PRO A 189 -15.66 -6.38 11.92
C PRO A 189 -17.19 -6.55 12.06
N HIS A 190 -17.83 -5.81 12.97
CA HIS A 190 -19.29 -5.84 13.19
C HIS A 190 -20.08 -5.23 12.02
N ARG A 191 -19.55 -4.19 11.35
CA ARG A 191 -20.26 -3.54 10.23
C ARG A 191 -20.39 -4.46 9.02
N TYR A 192 -19.44 -5.38 8.83
CA TYR A 192 -19.55 -6.42 7.80
C TYR A 192 -20.80 -7.28 8.03
N ALA A 193 -20.98 -7.79 9.25
CA ALA A 193 -22.07 -8.70 9.57
C ALA A 193 -23.44 -8.02 9.46
N GLU A 194 -23.52 -6.73 9.77
CA GLU A 194 -24.78 -5.98 9.77
C GLU A 194 -25.13 -5.35 8.41
N PHE A 195 -24.14 -4.90 7.64
CA PHE A 195 -24.36 -4.09 6.43
C PHE A 195 -23.79 -4.70 5.15
N ASN A 196 -23.22 -5.90 5.21
CA ASN A 196 -22.56 -6.58 4.09
C ASN A 196 -21.55 -5.67 3.36
N THR A 197 -20.83 -4.84 4.13
CA THR A 197 -19.77 -3.95 3.62
C THR A 197 -18.44 -4.69 3.56
N GLU A 198 -17.53 -4.30 2.67
CA GLU A 198 -16.19 -4.92 2.63
C GLU A 198 -15.42 -4.72 3.96
N MET A 199 -14.73 -5.77 4.42
CA MET A 199 -13.91 -5.69 5.64
C MET A 199 -12.69 -4.82 5.38
N LEU A 200 -12.41 -3.93 6.33
CA LEU A 200 -11.20 -3.10 6.31
C LEU A 200 -10.06 -3.92 6.89
N ILE A 201 -9.23 -4.47 6.00
CA ILE A 201 -8.15 -5.40 6.34
C ILE A 201 -6.82 -4.68 6.16
N MET A 202 -6.00 -4.66 7.22
CA MET A 202 -4.63 -4.16 7.20
C MET A 202 -3.66 -5.27 7.59
N LEU A 203 -2.65 -5.50 6.76
CA LEU A 203 -1.51 -6.36 7.10
C LEU A 203 -0.46 -5.50 7.78
N VAL A 204 -0.12 -5.83 9.03
CA VAL A 204 0.96 -5.18 9.77
C VAL A 204 2.15 -6.12 9.78
N LEU A 205 3.22 -5.71 9.10
CA LEU A 205 4.43 -6.49 8.86
C LEU A 205 5.61 -5.82 9.54
N VAL A 206 6.51 -6.61 10.13
CA VAL A 206 7.66 -6.12 10.89
C VAL A 206 8.94 -6.82 10.44
N ILE A 207 10.02 -6.05 10.26
CA ILE A 207 11.36 -6.57 10.03
C ILE A 207 11.97 -7.01 11.35
N GLY A 208 12.15 -8.31 11.54
CA GLY A 208 12.90 -8.86 12.67
C GLY A 208 12.23 -10.06 13.34
N ASN A 209 12.98 -10.69 14.26
CA ASN A 209 12.52 -11.88 14.98
C ASN A 209 11.45 -11.47 16.02
N PRO A 210 10.28 -12.13 16.11
CA PRO A 210 9.18 -11.78 17.03
C PRO A 210 9.53 -11.77 18.53
N ARG A 211 10.77 -12.03 18.92
CA ARG A 211 11.25 -12.01 20.31
C ARG A 211 11.53 -10.61 20.87
N TYR A 212 11.43 -9.55 20.08
CA TYR A 212 11.78 -8.18 20.48
C TYR A 212 10.72 -7.13 20.12
N VAL A 213 9.45 -7.52 20.09
CA VAL A 213 8.35 -6.56 20.11
C VAL A 213 7.80 -6.59 21.54
N VAL A 214 8.32 -5.70 22.38
CA VAL A 214 7.85 -5.45 23.75
C VAL A 214 6.94 -4.24 23.72
#